data_AF-A0A7C7DIA7-F1
#
_entry.id   AF-A0A7C7DIA7-F1
#
_cell.length_a   1.000
_cell.length_b   1.000
_cell.length_c   1.000
_cell.angle_alpha   90.00
_cell.angle_beta   90.00
_cell.angle_gamma   90.00
#
_symmetry.space_group_name_H-M   'P 1'
#
loop_
_entity.id
_entity.type
_entity.pdbx_description
1 polymer ?
#
loop_
_entity_poly.entity_id
_entity_poly.type
_entity_poly.pdbx_seq_one_letter_code
_entity_poly.pdbx_strand_id
1 'polypeptide(L)'
;MVLRRCAAVTHLVSTPEGERLMDLASVTGLLLGIILIFTAIAMGGSAKIFLDLPSLLITMGGTFAGVLINYSLSDIMGLLSVIRNAFIVRLPKIQDVIEQMVRLAEVARKDGLLALETAELTTRDEFLVKGIQMVVDGYDPDTTRQMMETELTALESRHALGQRILKTMASLAPAFGMIGTLIGLVQMLRNLDSPDKIGPGMAVALLTSLYGSLWANLVCNPLAGKLELRSEQEVFAKVLMVEGLLAIQKGDSPRLVKEKLYRFLSPRKRNEEAESIIGQRPQKENEAQEKPEPDISREVAV
;
A
#
# COMPACT_ATOMS: atom_id res chain seq x y z
N MET A 1 -0.28 9.30 19.95
CA MET A 1 -1.12 8.78 18.84
C MET A 1 -0.30 7.93 17.86
N VAL A 2 0.92 8.36 17.50
CA VAL A 2 1.89 7.63 16.64
C VAL A 2 2.22 6.19 17.10
N LEU A 3 2.45 5.95 18.39
CA LEU A 3 2.75 4.61 18.92
C LEU A 3 1.59 3.60 18.78
N ARG A 4 0.33 4.04 18.85
CA ARG A 4 -0.83 3.17 18.58
C ARG A 4 -0.96 2.82 17.09
N ARG A 5 -0.52 3.72 16.20
CA ARG A 5 -0.52 3.49 14.74
C ARG A 5 0.60 2.55 14.30
N CYS A 6 1.74 2.56 14.99
CA CYS A 6 2.84 1.63 14.71
C CYS A 6 2.46 0.17 14.94
N ALA A 7 1.70 -0.13 16.02
CA ALA A 7 1.30 -1.49 16.35
C ALA A 7 0.40 -2.17 15.29
N ALA A 8 -0.43 -1.40 14.57
CA ALA A 8 -1.28 -1.92 13.51
C ALA A 8 -0.49 -2.27 12.23
N VAL A 9 0.64 -1.61 11.98
CA VAL A 9 1.39 -1.70 10.72
C VAL A 9 2.56 -2.69 10.78
N THR A 10 3.02 -3.07 11.98
CA THR A 10 4.15 -4.01 12.17
C THR A 10 3.94 -5.37 11.48
N HIS A 11 2.68 -5.79 11.27
CA HIS A 11 2.36 -7.07 10.63
C HIS A 11 2.57 -7.11 9.11
N LEU A 12 2.70 -5.96 8.44
CA LEU A 12 2.80 -5.88 6.97
C LEU A 12 4.24 -5.86 6.43
N VAL A 13 5.23 -5.83 7.33
CA VAL A 13 6.66 -5.72 7.03
C VAL A 13 7.25 -7.05 6.51
N SER A 14 6.46 -8.06 6.16
CA SER A 14 6.91 -9.43 5.88
C SER A 14 7.33 -9.75 4.44
N THR A 15 7.40 -8.80 3.51
CA THR A 15 7.84 -9.10 2.12
C THR A 15 9.30 -8.66 1.90
N PRO A 16 10.23 -9.60 1.56
CA PRO A 16 11.66 -9.28 1.44
C PRO A 16 12.07 -8.74 0.05
N GLU A 17 11.39 -9.08 -1.04
CA GLU A 17 11.89 -8.81 -2.41
C GLU A 17 10.79 -8.45 -3.43
N GLY A 18 9.64 -7.96 -2.94
CA GLY A 18 8.35 -8.13 -3.63
C GLY A 18 7.81 -7.01 -4.51
N GLU A 19 8.57 -5.98 -4.90
CA GLU A 19 7.97 -4.85 -5.65
C GLU A 19 7.43 -5.26 -7.03
N ARG A 20 8.12 -6.15 -7.76
CA ARG A 20 7.58 -6.73 -9.02
C ARG A 20 6.50 -7.77 -8.79
N LEU A 21 6.59 -8.54 -7.70
CA LEU A 21 5.71 -9.67 -7.44
C LEU A 21 4.31 -9.21 -7.00
N MET A 22 4.20 -8.08 -6.30
CA MET A 22 2.95 -7.66 -5.66
C MET A 22 1.97 -6.98 -6.62
N ASP A 23 2.45 -6.21 -7.61
CA ASP A 23 1.58 -5.73 -8.71
C ASP A 23 1.32 -6.81 -9.74
N LEU A 24 2.30 -7.69 -9.99
CA LEU A 24 2.07 -8.86 -10.83
C LEU A 24 0.99 -9.76 -10.23
N ALA A 25 1.00 -10.03 -8.91
CA ALA A 25 0.01 -10.88 -8.25
C ALA A 25 -1.42 -10.31 -8.31
N SER A 26 -1.60 -9.00 -8.15
CA SER A 26 -2.92 -8.36 -8.27
C SER A 26 -3.44 -8.42 -9.71
N VAL A 27 -2.58 -8.14 -10.69
CA VAL A 27 -2.93 -8.19 -12.11
C VAL A 27 -3.17 -9.63 -12.57
N THR A 28 -2.32 -10.58 -12.18
CA THR A 28 -2.48 -12.00 -12.52
C THR A 28 -3.68 -12.61 -11.82
N GLY A 29 -3.96 -12.25 -10.56
CA GLY A 29 -5.16 -12.70 -9.85
C GLY A 29 -6.44 -12.23 -10.53
N LEU A 30 -6.50 -10.94 -10.91
CA LEU A 30 -7.62 -10.38 -11.66
C LEU A 30 -7.78 -11.06 -13.04
N LEU A 31 -6.70 -11.18 -13.80
CA LEU A 31 -6.70 -11.82 -15.11
C LEU A 31 -7.10 -13.30 -15.02
N LEU A 32 -6.57 -14.04 -14.05
CA LEU A 32 -6.90 -15.44 -13.83
C LEU A 32 -8.38 -15.60 -13.49
N GLY A 33 -8.93 -14.75 -12.61
CA GLY A 33 -10.34 -14.76 -12.29
C GLY A 33 -11.22 -14.50 -13.52
N ILE A 34 -10.88 -13.48 -14.33
CA ILE A 34 -11.56 -13.20 -15.60
C ILE A 34 -11.47 -14.40 -16.55
N ILE A 35 -10.28 -14.96 -16.76
CA ILE A 35 -10.05 -16.10 -17.67
C ILE A 35 -10.86 -17.32 -17.25
N LEU A 36 -10.87 -17.67 -15.96
CA LEU A 36 -11.63 -18.81 -15.44
C LEU A 36 -13.13 -18.65 -15.71
N ILE A 37 -13.67 -17.45 -15.48
CA ILE A 37 -15.09 -17.15 -15.65
C ILE A 37 -15.47 -17.16 -17.14
N PHE A 38 -14.67 -16.52 -18.00
CA PHE A 38 -14.89 -16.54 -19.44
C PHE A 38 -14.74 -17.93 -20.05
N THR A 39 -13.79 -18.73 -19.57
CA THR A 39 -13.62 -20.13 -20.00
C THR A 39 -14.83 -20.97 -19.60
N ALA A 40 -15.34 -20.81 -18.37
CA ALA A 40 -16.55 -21.49 -17.92
C ALA A 40 -17.77 -21.12 -18.78
N ILE A 41 -17.93 -19.84 -19.13
CA ILE A 41 -18.97 -19.35 -20.03
C ILE A 41 -18.83 -19.95 -21.43
N ALA A 42 -17.61 -19.99 -21.98
CA ALA A 42 -17.34 -20.52 -23.32
C ALA A 42 -17.56 -22.04 -23.40
N MET A 43 -17.25 -22.78 -22.34
CA MET A 43 -17.56 -24.21 -22.25
C MET A 43 -19.08 -24.48 -22.21
N GLY A 44 -19.85 -23.54 -21.67
CA GLY A 44 -21.32 -23.63 -21.57
C GLY A 44 -22.10 -23.23 -22.82
N GLY A 45 -21.43 -22.77 -23.89
CA GLY A 45 -22.07 -22.37 -25.15
C GLY A 45 -21.70 -20.95 -25.59
N SER A 46 -22.67 -20.22 -26.16
CA SER A 46 -22.36 -18.91 -26.74
C SER A 46 -22.27 -17.79 -25.70
N ALA A 47 -21.10 -17.16 -25.58
CA ALA A 47 -20.86 -16.04 -24.65
C ALA A 47 -21.80 -14.84 -24.86
N LYS A 48 -22.39 -14.70 -26.06
CA LYS A 48 -23.38 -13.65 -26.37
C LYS A 48 -24.63 -13.71 -25.49
N ILE A 49 -24.96 -14.87 -24.92
CA ILE A 49 -26.13 -15.04 -24.03
C ILE A 49 -25.93 -14.28 -22.71
N PHE A 50 -24.67 -14.08 -22.30
CA PHE A 50 -24.30 -13.35 -21.08
C PHE A 50 -24.10 -11.85 -21.33
N LEU A 51 -24.55 -11.32 -22.47
CA LEU A 51 -24.51 -9.89 -22.77
C LEU A 51 -25.94 -9.37 -22.91
N ASP A 52 -26.52 -9.01 -21.77
CA ASP A 52 -27.86 -8.42 -21.70
C ASP A 52 -27.77 -6.94 -21.26
N LEU A 53 -28.19 -6.05 -22.16
CA LEU A 53 -28.13 -4.61 -21.95
C LEU A 53 -29.07 -4.13 -20.83
N PRO A 54 -30.33 -4.59 -20.71
CA PRO A 54 -31.18 -4.30 -19.55
C PRO A 54 -30.52 -4.66 -18.21
N SER A 55 -29.96 -5.85 -18.08
CA SER A 55 -29.30 -6.27 -16.85
C SER A 55 -28.07 -5.43 -16.51
N LEU A 56 -27.25 -5.06 -17.51
CA LEU A 56 -26.11 -4.15 -17.31
C LEU A 56 -26.58 -2.76 -16.86
N LEU A 57 -27.64 -2.22 -17.46
CA LEU A 57 -28.16 -0.90 -17.12
C LEU A 57 -28.69 -0.86 -15.68
N ILE A 58 -29.44 -1.89 -15.26
CA ILE A 58 -29.97 -1.98 -13.89
C ILE A 58 -28.83 -2.08 -12.87
N THR A 59 -27.86 -2.96 -13.12
CA THR A 59 -26.77 -3.23 -12.16
C THR A 59 -25.73 -2.14 -12.15
N MET A 60 -25.06 -1.91 -13.28
CA MET A 60 -23.95 -0.96 -13.40
C MET A 60 -24.45 0.48 -13.36
N GLY A 61 -25.54 0.77 -14.08
CA GLY A 61 -26.18 2.09 -14.07
C GLY A 61 -26.76 2.42 -12.71
N GLY A 62 -27.45 1.46 -12.06
CA GLY A 62 -27.95 1.62 -10.70
C GLY A 62 -26.83 1.85 -9.69
N THR A 63 -25.76 1.05 -9.75
CA THR A 63 -24.57 1.22 -8.88
C THR A 63 -23.96 2.61 -9.06
N PHE A 64 -23.75 3.05 -10.30
CA PHE A 64 -23.17 4.36 -10.59
C PHE A 64 -24.08 5.50 -10.10
N ALA A 65 -25.39 5.40 -10.32
CA ALA A 65 -26.36 6.36 -9.78
C ALA A 65 -26.36 6.37 -8.25
N GLY A 66 -26.28 5.20 -7.60
CA GLY A 66 -26.16 5.09 -6.15
C GLY A 66 -24.88 5.73 -5.61
N VAL A 67 -23.76 5.61 -6.31
CA VAL A 67 -22.51 6.32 -5.95
C VAL A 67 -22.67 7.83 -6.08
N LEU A 68 -23.30 8.31 -7.15
CA LEU A 68 -23.58 9.74 -7.35
C LEU A 68 -24.49 10.34 -6.27
N ILE A 69 -25.35 9.53 -5.65
CA ILE A 69 -26.17 9.96 -4.51
C ILE A 69 -25.32 10.11 -3.24
N ASN A 70 -24.27 9.29 -3.08
CA ASN A 70 -23.44 9.27 -1.88
C ASN A 70 -22.24 10.22 -1.93
N TYR A 71 -21.74 10.55 -3.13
CA TYR A 71 -20.50 11.30 -3.32
C TYR A 71 -20.64 12.38 -4.39
N SER A 72 -19.84 13.45 -4.27
CA SER A 72 -19.83 14.50 -5.27
C SER A 72 -19.14 14.05 -6.56
N LEU A 73 -19.46 14.70 -7.68
CA LEU A 73 -18.83 14.39 -8.97
C LEU A 73 -17.30 14.57 -8.94
N SER A 74 -16.83 15.54 -8.14
CA SER A 74 -15.41 15.78 -7.90
C SER A 74 -14.72 14.60 -7.22
N ASP A 75 -15.38 13.97 -6.23
CA ASP A 75 -14.82 12.82 -5.50
C ASP A 75 -14.65 11.61 -6.43
N ILE A 76 -15.64 11.39 -7.31
CA ILE A 76 -15.63 10.29 -8.29
C ILE A 76 -14.54 10.50 -9.34
N MET A 77 -14.34 11.73 -9.82
CA MET A 77 -13.23 12.04 -10.73
C MET A 77 -11.87 11.86 -10.03
N GLY A 78 -11.79 12.22 -8.75
CA GLY A 78 -10.60 12.00 -7.91
C GLY A 78 -10.26 10.52 -7.73
N LEU A 79 -11.26 9.63 -7.68
CA LEU A 79 -11.06 8.18 -7.55
C LEU A 79 -10.15 7.62 -8.65
N LEU A 80 -10.31 8.07 -9.90
CA LEU A 80 -9.51 7.56 -11.02
C LEU A 80 -8.03 7.92 -10.85
N SER A 81 -7.74 9.11 -10.33
CA SER A 81 -6.38 9.56 -9.99
C SER A 81 -5.79 8.73 -8.85
N VAL A 82 -6.56 8.50 -7.78
CA VAL A 82 -6.13 7.68 -6.63
C VAL A 82 -5.84 6.24 -7.04
N ILE A 83 -6.73 5.63 -7.82
CA ILE A 83 -6.50 4.28 -8.38
C ILE A 83 -5.23 4.28 -9.22
N ARG A 84 -5.10 5.21 -10.18
CA ARG A 84 -3.93 5.29 -11.06
C ARG A 84 -2.64 5.41 -10.25
N ASN A 85 -2.60 6.29 -9.25
CA ASN A 85 -1.42 6.49 -8.43
C ASN A 85 -1.09 5.23 -7.62
N ALA A 86 -2.08 4.50 -7.13
CA ALA A 86 -1.85 3.26 -6.38
C ALA A 86 -1.18 2.15 -7.20
N PHE A 87 -1.34 2.13 -8.53
CA PHE A 87 -0.66 1.17 -9.42
C PHE A 87 0.62 1.71 -10.06
N ILE A 88 0.73 3.02 -10.27
CA ILE A 88 1.89 3.62 -10.97
C ILE A 88 2.98 4.04 -9.99
N VAL A 89 2.62 4.58 -8.83
CA VAL A 89 3.58 5.13 -7.87
C VAL A 89 4.31 4.00 -7.17
N ARG A 90 5.64 4.04 -7.26
CA ARG A 90 6.52 3.14 -6.51
C ARG A 90 6.72 3.73 -5.13
N LEU A 91 6.33 2.96 -4.12
CA LEU A 91 6.62 3.29 -2.73
C LEU A 91 8.10 3.04 -2.46
N PRO A 92 8.79 3.93 -1.75
CA PRO A 92 10.19 3.70 -1.39
C PRO A 92 10.29 2.50 -0.44
N LYS A 93 11.35 1.69 -0.59
CA LYS A 93 11.62 0.63 0.38
C LYS A 93 11.95 1.26 1.72
N ILE A 94 11.52 0.60 2.79
CA ILE A 94 11.74 1.11 4.14
C ILE A 94 13.24 1.23 4.46
N GLN A 95 14.06 0.30 3.99
CA GLN A 95 15.52 0.41 4.10
C GLN A 95 16.06 1.67 3.44
N ASP A 96 15.63 1.96 2.21
CA ASP A 96 16.07 3.15 1.47
C ASP A 96 15.69 4.44 2.22
N VAL A 97 14.50 4.48 2.84
CA VAL A 97 14.07 5.59 3.69
C VAL A 97 14.98 5.74 4.91
N ILE A 98 15.28 4.64 5.62
CA ILE A 98 16.16 4.67 6.80
C ILE A 98 17.56 5.14 6.41
N GLU A 99 18.13 4.59 5.35
CA GLU A 99 19.45 5.01 4.85
C GLU A 99 19.47 6.47 4.42
N GLN A 100 18.40 6.95 3.79
CA GLN A 100 18.25 8.36 3.46
C GLN A 100 18.25 9.22 4.73
N MET A 101 17.51 8.84 5.77
CA MET A 101 17.52 9.56 7.05
C MET A 101 18.89 9.56 7.71
N VAL A 102 19.62 8.45 7.66
CA VAL A 102 20.99 8.37 8.19
C VAL A 102 21.94 9.29 7.42
N ARG A 103 21.86 9.33 6.08
CA ARG A 103 22.65 10.25 5.26
C ARG A 103 22.35 11.72 5.60
N LEU A 104 21.07 12.07 5.76
CA LEU A 104 20.68 13.42 6.19
C LEU A 104 21.24 13.74 7.58
N ALA A 105 21.21 12.78 8.51
CA ALA A 105 21.79 12.96 9.84
C ALA A 105 23.31 13.20 9.79
N GLU A 106 24.04 12.54 8.89
CA GLU A 106 25.48 12.75 8.71
C GLU A 106 25.80 14.16 8.20
N VAL A 107 25.04 14.64 7.21
CA VAL A 107 25.17 16.01 6.68
C VAL A 107 24.86 17.03 7.77
N ALA A 108 23.72 16.89 8.44
CA ALA A 108 23.32 17.78 9.55
C ALA A 108 24.36 17.83 10.67
N ARG A 109 25.04 16.71 10.96
CA ARG A 109 26.04 16.63 12.03
C ARG A 109 27.37 17.28 11.65
N LYS A 110 27.81 17.15 10.40
CA LYS A 110 29.10 17.67 9.92
C LYS A 110 29.02 19.14 9.56
N ASP A 111 27.98 19.50 8.81
CA ASP A 111 27.87 20.77 8.11
C ASP A 111 26.76 21.66 8.70
N GLY A 112 26.00 21.15 9.68
CA GLY A 112 24.90 21.84 10.33
C GLY A 112 23.55 21.64 9.63
N LEU A 113 22.45 22.08 10.25
CA LEU A 113 21.09 21.88 9.72
C LEU A 113 20.86 22.62 8.40
N LEU A 114 21.50 23.78 8.18
CA LEU A 114 21.42 24.55 6.94
C LEU A 114 21.95 23.77 5.73
N ALA A 115 22.89 22.85 5.93
CA ALA A 115 23.40 22.02 4.85
C ALA A 115 22.37 21.00 4.32
N LEU A 116 21.22 20.83 4.98
CA LEU A 116 20.14 19.98 4.49
C LEU A 116 19.42 20.58 3.26
N GLU A 117 19.56 21.88 2.99
CA GLU A 117 18.98 22.55 1.82
C GLU A 117 19.50 21.95 0.50
N THR A 118 20.76 21.52 0.44
CA THR A 118 21.30 20.83 -0.75
C THR A 118 20.75 19.42 -0.92
N ALA A 119 20.32 18.78 0.17
CA ALA A 119 19.70 17.46 0.14
C ALA A 119 18.22 17.52 -0.29
N GLU A 120 17.56 18.66 -0.10
CA GLU A 120 16.23 18.95 -0.63
C GLU A 120 16.20 18.83 -2.16
N LEU A 121 17.19 19.40 -2.84
CA LEU A 121 17.32 19.40 -4.31
C LEU A 121 17.51 18.01 -4.92
N THR A 122 17.93 17.03 -4.10
CA THR A 122 18.22 15.66 -4.55
C THR A 122 17.04 14.71 -4.30
N THR A 123 16.12 15.09 -3.41
CA THR A 123 15.01 14.24 -2.99
C THR A 123 13.79 14.45 -3.88
N ARG A 124 13.13 13.35 -4.29
CA ARG A 124 11.92 13.41 -5.14
C ARG A 124 10.59 13.36 -4.36
N ASP A 125 10.62 13.09 -3.06
CA ASP A 125 9.42 13.03 -2.23
C ASP A 125 9.10 14.43 -1.65
N GLU A 126 8.01 15.03 -2.13
CA GLU A 126 7.54 16.36 -1.71
C GLU A 126 7.27 16.48 -0.21
N PHE A 127 6.87 15.38 0.45
CA PHE A 127 6.61 15.39 1.90
C PHE A 127 7.91 15.53 2.68
N LEU A 128 8.97 14.82 2.27
CA LEU A 128 10.27 14.94 2.90
C LEU A 128 10.92 16.30 2.64
N VAL A 129 10.78 16.83 1.42
CA VAL A 129 11.24 18.18 1.03
C VAL A 129 10.66 19.25 1.97
N LYS A 130 9.34 19.27 2.17
CA LYS A 130 8.69 20.20 3.11
C LYS A 130 9.19 20.03 4.55
N GLY A 131 9.40 18.79 4.97
CA GLY A 131 9.97 18.49 6.28
C GLY A 131 11.36 19.10 6.47
N ILE A 132 12.25 18.88 5.49
CA ILE A 132 13.59 19.47 5.49
C ILE A 132 13.52 20.99 5.55
N GLN A 133 12.67 21.62 4.73
CA GLN A 133 12.48 23.06 4.73
C GLN A 133 12.07 23.59 6.11
N MET A 134 11.10 22.95 6.78
CA MET A 134 10.69 23.36 8.14
C MET A 134 11.83 23.28 9.16
N VAL A 135 12.71 22.29 9.04
CA VAL A 135 13.88 22.18 9.93
C VAL A 135 14.93 23.27 9.62
N VAL A 136 15.18 23.55 8.33
CA VAL A 136 16.10 24.60 7.89
C VAL A 136 15.61 25.99 8.30
N ASP A 137 14.30 26.24 8.18
CA ASP A 137 13.63 27.49 8.59
C ASP A 137 13.61 27.70 10.12
N GLY A 138 14.03 26.69 10.89
CA GLY A 138 14.20 26.80 12.34
C GLY A 138 12.90 26.67 13.14
N TYR A 139 11.87 26.03 12.59
CA TYR A 139 10.69 25.64 13.37
C TYR A 139 11.09 24.74 14.54
N ASP A 140 10.35 24.79 15.64
CA ASP A 140 10.60 23.89 16.77
C ASP A 140 10.12 22.44 16.44
N PRO A 141 10.63 21.41 17.15
CA PRO A 141 10.28 20.03 16.87
C PRO A 141 8.81 19.68 17.04
N ASP A 142 8.09 20.35 17.95
CA ASP A 142 6.68 20.05 18.21
C ASP A 142 5.81 20.64 17.09
N THR A 143 6.10 21.86 16.64
CA THR A 143 5.44 22.47 15.48
C THR A 143 5.71 21.69 14.20
N THR A 144 6.97 21.29 13.96
CA THR A 144 7.35 20.47 12.80
C THR A 144 6.58 19.14 12.80
N ARG A 145 6.52 18.47 13.97
CA ARG A 145 5.73 17.24 14.15
C ARG A 145 4.25 17.49 13.83
N GLN A 146 3.65 18.52 14.41
CA GLN A 146 2.22 18.80 14.24
C GLN A 146 1.86 19.08 12.77
N MET A 147 2.67 19.86 12.06
CA MET A 147 2.46 20.15 10.63
C MET A 147 2.58 18.89 9.77
N MET A 148 3.64 18.10 9.98
CA MET A 148 3.84 16.85 9.24
C MET A 148 2.75 15.79 9.53
N GLU A 149 2.33 15.65 10.79
CA GLU A 149 1.22 14.76 11.18
C GLU A 149 -0.12 15.22 10.57
N THR A 150 -0.31 16.53 10.39
CA THR A 150 -1.49 17.11 9.74
C THR A 150 -1.49 16.77 8.25
N GLU A 151 -0.36 16.93 7.55
CA GLU A 151 -0.22 16.51 6.15
C GLU A 151 -0.45 15.00 5.98
N LEU A 152 0.09 14.18 6.89
CA LEU A 152 -0.11 12.74 6.88
C LEU A 152 -1.59 12.37 7.05
N THR A 153 -2.30 13.04 7.96
CA THR A 153 -3.74 12.84 8.19
C THR A 153 -4.54 13.26 6.95
N ALA A 154 -4.17 14.35 6.28
CA ALA A 154 -4.81 14.78 5.05
C ALA A 154 -4.59 13.76 3.91
N LEU A 155 -3.38 13.19 3.82
CA LEU A 155 -3.05 12.13 2.86
C LEU A 155 -3.89 10.87 3.12
N GLU A 156 -3.94 10.39 4.37
CA GLU A 156 -4.78 9.26 4.77
C GLU A 156 -6.25 9.49 4.41
N SER A 157 -6.77 10.69 4.67
CA SER A 157 -8.17 11.03 4.37
C SER A 157 -8.49 10.93 2.87
N ARG A 158 -7.57 11.40 2.01
CA ARG A 158 -7.72 11.28 0.54
C ARG A 158 -7.74 9.82 0.08
N HIS A 159 -6.85 8.98 0.61
CA HIS A 159 -6.84 7.55 0.30
C HIS A 159 -8.08 6.84 0.83
N ALA A 160 -8.50 7.17 2.05
CA ALA A 160 -9.70 6.61 2.67
C ALA A 160 -10.96 6.96 1.89
N LEU A 161 -11.06 8.16 1.32
CA LEU A 161 -12.18 8.53 0.44
C LEU A 161 -12.25 7.63 -0.79
N GLY A 162 -11.12 7.42 -1.49
CA GLY A 162 -11.06 6.52 -2.65
C GLY A 162 -11.45 5.08 -2.29
N GLN A 163 -10.95 4.56 -1.16
CA GLN A 163 -11.31 3.24 -0.65
C GLN A 163 -12.80 3.13 -0.32
N ARG A 164 -13.38 4.17 0.31
CA ARG A 164 -14.81 4.21 0.67
C ARG A 164 -15.69 4.17 -0.57
N ILE A 165 -15.36 4.93 -1.62
CA ILE A 165 -16.14 4.90 -2.87
C ILE A 165 -16.15 3.49 -3.47
N LEU A 166 -15.00 2.81 -3.51
CA LEU A 166 -14.90 1.43 -4.01
C LEU A 166 -15.67 0.43 -3.15
N LYS A 167 -15.60 0.55 -1.81
CA LYS A 167 -16.37 -0.29 -0.87
C LYS A 167 -17.88 -0.06 -1.05
N THR A 168 -18.30 1.19 -1.28
CA THR A 168 -19.70 1.54 -1.57
C THR A 168 -20.15 0.94 -2.91
N MET A 169 -19.34 1.03 -3.95
CA MET A 169 -19.61 0.36 -5.24
C MET A 169 -19.76 -1.16 -5.07
N ALA A 170 -18.89 -1.78 -4.28
CA ALA A 170 -18.94 -3.22 -4.01
C ALA A 170 -20.20 -3.64 -3.23
N SER A 171 -20.72 -2.77 -2.37
CA SER A 171 -21.97 -3.00 -1.62
C SER A 171 -23.21 -2.78 -2.49
N LEU A 172 -23.20 -1.73 -3.31
CA LEU A 172 -24.35 -1.37 -4.15
C LEU A 172 -24.53 -2.32 -5.34
N ALA A 173 -23.46 -2.82 -5.95
CA ALA A 173 -23.58 -3.66 -7.15
C ALA A 173 -24.40 -4.95 -6.95
N PRO A 174 -24.18 -5.76 -5.89
CA PRO A 174 -25.02 -6.91 -5.60
C PRO A 174 -26.44 -6.52 -5.17
N ALA A 175 -26.60 -5.38 -4.48
CA ALA A 175 -27.93 -4.89 -4.08
C ALA A 175 -28.79 -4.53 -5.31
N PHE A 176 -28.23 -3.82 -6.29
CA PHE A 176 -28.91 -3.58 -7.57
C PHE A 176 -29.09 -4.87 -8.38
N GLY A 177 -28.21 -5.85 -8.24
CA GLY A 177 -28.39 -7.20 -8.78
C GLY A 177 -29.63 -7.92 -8.23
N MET A 178 -29.88 -7.80 -6.93
CA MET A 178 -31.09 -8.30 -6.28
C MET A 178 -32.35 -7.55 -6.74
N ILE A 179 -32.29 -6.23 -6.88
CA ILE A 179 -33.40 -5.44 -7.45
C ILE A 179 -33.71 -5.88 -8.88
N GLY A 180 -32.68 -6.11 -9.70
CA GLY A 180 -32.83 -6.65 -11.05
C GLY A 180 -33.48 -8.02 -11.08
N THR A 181 -33.20 -8.86 -10.09
CA THR A 181 -33.87 -10.17 -9.91
C THR A 181 -35.36 -10.00 -9.69
N LEU A 182 -35.77 -9.06 -8.84
CA LEU A 182 -37.18 -8.75 -8.62
C LEU A 182 -37.85 -8.21 -9.89
N ILE A 183 -37.17 -7.34 -10.65
CA ILE A 183 -37.67 -6.81 -11.92
C ILE A 183 -37.88 -7.95 -12.94
N GLY A 184 -36.90 -8.83 -13.10
CA GLY A 184 -36.97 -9.97 -14.02
C GLY A 184 -38.06 -10.97 -13.62
N LEU A 185 -38.25 -11.24 -12.33
CA LEU A 185 -39.35 -12.05 -11.82
C LEU A 185 -40.72 -11.43 -12.14
N VAL A 186 -40.89 -10.12 -11.96
CA VAL A 186 -42.14 -9.43 -12.32
C VAL A 186 -42.41 -9.52 -13.82
N GLN A 187 -41.38 -9.35 -14.67
CA GLN A 187 -41.51 -9.48 -16.12
C GLN A 187 -41.86 -10.91 -16.55
N MET A 188 -41.25 -11.90 -15.90
CA MET A 188 -41.56 -13.32 -16.12
C MET A 188 -43.01 -13.64 -15.76
N LEU A 189 -43.46 -13.24 -14.55
CA LEU A 189 -44.82 -13.50 -14.09
C LEU A 189 -45.87 -12.80 -14.97
N ARG A 190 -45.55 -11.65 -15.55
CA ARG A 190 -46.45 -10.95 -16.49
C ARG A 190 -46.71 -11.74 -17.77
N ASN A 191 -45.79 -12.62 -18.18
CA ASN A 191 -45.85 -13.37 -19.43
C ASN A 191 -46.05 -14.88 -19.20
N LEU A 192 -46.61 -15.28 -18.04
CA LEU A 192 -46.74 -16.68 -17.64
C LEU A 192 -47.54 -17.53 -18.63
N ASP A 193 -48.48 -16.90 -19.35
CA ASP A 193 -49.35 -17.55 -20.34
C ASP A 193 -48.63 -17.97 -21.62
N SER A 194 -47.35 -17.63 -21.80
CA SER A 194 -46.56 -17.98 -22.98
C SER A 194 -45.13 -18.37 -22.60
N PRO A 195 -44.80 -19.68 -22.60
CA PRO A 195 -43.46 -20.18 -22.24
C PRO A 195 -42.31 -19.49 -22.99
N ASP A 196 -42.51 -19.18 -24.28
CA ASP A 196 -41.51 -18.50 -25.12
C ASP A 196 -41.16 -17.08 -24.64
N LYS A 197 -42.07 -16.43 -23.90
CA LYS A 197 -41.91 -15.07 -23.39
C LYS A 197 -41.37 -15.00 -21.95
N ILE A 198 -41.20 -16.15 -21.30
CA ILE A 198 -40.64 -16.26 -19.94
C ILE A 198 -39.12 -16.09 -19.96
N GLY A 199 -38.46 -16.63 -20.99
CA GLY A 199 -37.00 -16.66 -21.12
C GLY A 199 -36.31 -15.31 -20.92
N PRO A 200 -36.75 -14.21 -21.58
CA PRO A 200 -36.14 -12.89 -21.41
C PRO A 200 -36.21 -12.36 -19.96
N GLY A 201 -37.34 -12.51 -19.26
CA GLY A 201 -37.47 -12.05 -17.87
C GLY A 201 -36.58 -12.84 -16.90
N MET A 202 -36.48 -14.15 -17.12
CA MET A 202 -35.57 -15.02 -16.36
C MET A 202 -34.10 -14.67 -16.62
N ALA A 203 -33.73 -14.39 -17.87
CA ALA A 203 -32.38 -13.97 -18.24
C ALA A 203 -32.00 -12.67 -17.52
N VAL A 204 -32.90 -11.67 -17.49
CA VAL A 204 -32.67 -10.42 -16.76
C VAL A 204 -32.37 -10.70 -15.29
N ALA A 205 -33.21 -11.51 -14.64
CA ALA A 205 -33.10 -11.80 -13.22
C ALA A 205 -31.77 -12.47 -12.84
N LEU A 206 -31.32 -13.44 -13.63
CA LEU A 206 -30.09 -14.18 -13.36
C LEU A 206 -28.84 -13.35 -13.70
N LEU A 207 -28.86 -12.64 -14.82
CA LEU A 207 -27.71 -11.86 -15.28
C LEU A 207 -27.47 -10.63 -14.41
N THR A 208 -28.51 -10.00 -13.85
CA THR A 208 -28.30 -8.90 -12.90
C THR A 208 -27.58 -9.35 -11.63
N SER A 209 -27.94 -10.52 -11.09
CA SER A 209 -27.24 -11.09 -9.94
C SER A 209 -25.78 -11.44 -10.28
N LEU A 210 -25.56 -12.05 -11.45
CA LEU A 210 -24.22 -12.39 -11.91
C LEU A 210 -23.33 -11.14 -12.06
N TYR A 211 -23.78 -10.11 -12.78
CA TYR A 211 -22.97 -8.90 -12.99
C TYR A 211 -22.69 -8.16 -11.68
N GLY A 212 -23.68 -8.04 -10.79
CA GLY A 212 -23.50 -7.39 -9.49
C GLY A 212 -22.45 -8.10 -8.63
N SER A 213 -22.54 -9.43 -8.52
CA SER A 213 -21.56 -10.23 -7.77
C SER A 213 -20.17 -10.20 -8.38
N LEU A 214 -20.06 -10.26 -9.71
CA LEU A 214 -18.77 -10.19 -10.42
C LEU A 214 -18.10 -8.84 -10.21
N TRP A 215 -18.84 -7.76 -10.43
CA TRP A 215 -18.30 -6.41 -10.29
C TRP A 215 -17.80 -6.12 -8.87
N ALA A 216 -18.59 -6.49 -7.86
CA ALA A 216 -18.23 -6.30 -6.47
C ALA A 216 -16.98 -7.10 -6.06
N ASN A 217 -16.95 -8.40 -6.36
CA ASN A 217 -15.95 -9.30 -5.78
C ASN A 217 -14.69 -9.44 -6.63
N LEU A 218 -14.78 -9.25 -7.94
CA LEU A 218 -13.63 -9.37 -8.83
C LEU A 218 -12.93 -8.03 -9.04
N VAL A 219 -13.66 -6.91 -8.95
CA VAL A 219 -13.12 -5.58 -9.25
C VAL A 219 -13.08 -4.70 -8.00
N CYS A 220 -14.23 -4.31 -7.45
CA CYS A 220 -14.29 -3.26 -6.43
C CYS A 220 -13.62 -3.65 -5.10
N ASN A 221 -13.93 -4.83 -4.55
CA ASN A 221 -13.37 -5.29 -3.28
C ASN A 221 -11.84 -5.49 -3.33
N PRO A 222 -11.27 -6.21 -4.32
CA PRO A 222 -9.82 -6.35 -4.44
C PRO A 222 -9.10 -5.01 -4.62
N LEU A 223 -9.70 -4.09 -5.40
CA LEU A 223 -9.14 -2.77 -5.65
C LEU A 223 -9.14 -1.91 -4.38
N ALA A 224 -10.23 -1.96 -3.59
CA ALA A 224 -10.31 -1.28 -2.31
C ALA A 224 -9.26 -1.80 -1.32
N GLY A 225 -9.13 -3.12 -1.19
CA GLY A 225 -8.12 -3.73 -0.32
C GLY A 225 -6.68 -3.44 -0.76
N LYS A 226 -6.42 -3.41 -2.07
CA LYS A 226 -5.10 -3.03 -2.61
C LYS A 226 -4.76 -1.58 -2.27
N LEU A 227 -5.72 -0.67 -2.42
CA LEU A 227 -5.53 0.75 -2.09
C LEU A 227 -5.32 0.96 -0.58
N GLU A 228 -5.98 0.17 0.26
CA GLU A 228 -5.78 0.13 1.72
C GLU A 228 -4.34 -0.25 2.08
N LEU A 229 -3.86 -1.38 1.57
CA LEU A 229 -2.48 -1.83 1.79
C LEU A 229 -1.43 -0.81 1.31
N ARG A 230 -1.65 -0.21 0.13
CA ARG A 230 -0.74 0.80 -0.42
C ARG A 230 -0.72 2.06 0.44
N SER A 231 -1.88 2.50 0.91
CA SER A 231 -1.98 3.66 1.81
C SER A 231 -1.24 3.39 3.12
N GLU A 232 -1.38 2.21 3.72
CA GLU A 232 -0.69 1.86 4.95
C GLU A 232 0.84 1.85 4.77
N GLN A 233 1.33 1.30 3.66
CA GLN A 233 2.76 1.29 3.33
C GLN A 233 3.32 2.70 3.13
N GLU A 234 2.59 3.56 2.41
CA GLU A 234 2.99 4.96 2.19
C GLU A 234 3.02 5.75 3.50
N VAL A 235 1.96 5.63 4.29
CA VAL A 235 1.86 6.27 5.60
C VAL A 235 3.00 5.84 6.50
N PHE A 236 3.33 4.55 6.53
CA PHE A 236 4.43 4.03 7.34
C PHE A 236 5.79 4.60 6.92
N ALA A 237 6.07 4.66 5.62
CA ALA A 237 7.30 5.28 5.11
C ALA A 237 7.39 6.75 5.54
N LYS A 238 6.28 7.50 5.44
CA LYS A 238 6.21 8.92 5.84
C LYS A 238 6.32 9.11 7.35
N VAL A 239 5.78 8.21 8.17
CA VAL A 239 5.99 8.23 9.64
C VAL A 239 7.47 8.07 9.98
N LEU A 240 8.19 7.18 9.30
CA LEU A 240 9.64 7.03 9.50
C LEU A 240 10.42 8.27 9.08
N MET A 241 10.00 8.94 8.00
CA MET A 241 10.58 10.24 7.60
C MET A 241 10.37 11.28 8.69
N VAL A 242 9.18 11.38 9.29
CA VAL A 242 8.89 12.31 10.39
C VAL A 242 9.78 12.02 11.60
N GLU A 243 9.82 10.78 12.08
CA GLU A 243 10.61 10.44 13.27
C GLU A 243 12.12 10.58 13.01
N GLY A 244 12.58 10.29 11.78
CA GLY A 244 13.96 10.50 11.35
C GLY A 244 14.35 11.97 11.35
N LEU A 245 13.51 12.82 10.75
CA LEU A 245 13.71 14.26 10.70
C LEU A 245 13.74 14.90 12.09
N LEU A 246 12.81 14.52 12.97
CA LEU A 246 12.78 15.00 14.36
C LEU A 246 14.01 14.53 15.17
N ALA A 247 14.54 13.34 14.88
CA ALA A 247 15.77 12.86 15.50
C ALA A 247 17.00 13.67 15.04
N ILE A 248 17.05 14.02 13.74
CA ILE A 248 18.09 14.88 13.17
C ILE A 248 18.05 16.28 13.80
N GLN A 249 16.86 16.87 13.88
CA GLN A 249 16.64 18.20 14.47
C GLN A 249 17.05 18.25 15.95
N LYS A 250 16.85 17.15 16.70
CA LYS A 250 17.32 17.00 18.09
C LYS A 250 18.84 16.84 18.23
N GLY A 251 19.56 16.68 17.12
CA GLY A 251 21.00 16.45 17.11
C GLY A 251 21.41 15.04 17.50
N ASP A 252 20.54 14.04 17.30
CA ASP A 252 20.91 12.64 17.50
C ASP A 252 22.07 12.25 16.58
N SER A 253 22.96 11.37 17.05
CA SER A 253 24.01 10.84 16.18
C SER A 253 23.41 9.97 15.07
N PRO A 254 24.01 9.91 13.86
CA PRO A 254 23.48 9.08 12.76
C PRO A 254 23.25 7.61 13.16
N ARG A 255 24.11 7.07 14.05
CA ARG A 255 23.95 5.73 14.64
C ARG A 255 22.67 5.60 15.48
N LEU A 256 22.37 6.60 16.30
CA LEU A 256 21.17 6.64 17.12
C LEU A 256 19.90 6.83 16.28
N VAL A 257 19.95 7.67 15.24
CA VAL A 257 18.86 7.82 14.27
C VAL A 257 18.55 6.47 13.63
N LYS A 258 19.60 5.78 13.13
CA LYS A 258 19.48 4.42 12.60
C LYS A 258 18.78 3.52 13.61
N GLU A 259 19.33 3.37 14.81
CA GLU A 259 18.77 2.47 15.84
C GLU A 259 17.31 2.78 16.17
N LYS A 260 16.94 4.06 16.30
CA LYS A 260 15.55 4.48 16.54
C LYS A 260 14.61 4.04 15.41
N LEU A 261 15.00 4.25 14.15
CA LEU A 261 14.18 3.89 13.00
C LEU A 261 14.05 2.37 12.84
N TYR A 262 15.11 1.60 13.10
CA TYR A 262 15.05 0.13 13.07
C TYR A 262 14.12 -0.47 14.12
N ARG A 263 13.86 0.22 15.24
CA ARG A 263 12.90 -0.25 16.25
C ARG A 263 11.45 -0.24 15.76
N PHE A 264 11.14 0.46 14.67
CA PHE A 264 9.82 0.40 14.02
C PHE A 264 9.65 -0.83 13.12
N LEU A 265 10.74 -1.53 12.77
CA LEU A 265 10.68 -2.75 11.97
C LEU A 265 10.29 -3.95 12.84
N SER A 266 9.65 -4.95 12.21
CA SER A 266 9.33 -6.21 12.87
C SER A 266 10.61 -6.94 13.33
N PRO A 267 10.56 -7.74 14.42
CA PRO A 267 11.75 -8.40 14.98
C PRO A 267 12.53 -9.25 13.96
N ARG A 268 11.84 -9.82 12.96
CA ARG A 268 12.45 -10.65 11.91
C ARG A 268 13.37 -9.84 11.00
N LYS A 269 12.91 -8.69 10.49
CA LYS A 269 13.77 -7.79 9.69
C LYS A 269 14.84 -7.10 10.54
N ARG A 270 14.56 -6.87 11.82
CA ARG A 270 15.55 -6.37 12.77
C ARG A 270 16.72 -7.34 12.94
N ASN A 271 16.47 -8.65 12.95
CA ASN A 271 17.50 -9.67 13.14
C ASN A 271 18.34 -9.91 11.87
N GLU A 272 17.71 -9.96 10.68
CA GLU A 272 18.40 -10.13 9.39
C GLU A 272 19.45 -9.02 9.14
N GLU A 273 19.18 -7.79 9.56
CA GLU A 273 20.12 -6.67 9.42
C GLU A 273 20.99 -6.44 10.68
N ALA A 274 20.57 -6.89 11.87
CA ALA A 274 21.48 -6.94 13.02
C ALA A 274 22.64 -7.93 12.76
N GLU A 275 22.39 -9.04 12.07
CA GLU A 275 23.43 -9.96 11.60
C GLU A 275 24.39 -9.31 10.59
N SER A 276 23.90 -8.45 9.68
CA SER A 276 24.76 -7.71 8.75
C SER A 276 25.61 -6.64 9.44
N ILE A 277 25.10 -6.01 10.51
CA ILE A 277 25.85 -5.08 11.37
C ILE A 277 26.92 -5.81 12.20
N ILE A 278 26.63 -7.03 12.67
CA ILE A 278 27.59 -7.85 13.43
C ILE A 278 28.68 -8.42 12.51
N GLY A 279 28.33 -8.80 11.27
CA GLY A 279 29.27 -9.29 10.25
C GLY A 279 30.27 -8.26 9.72
N GLN A 280 30.04 -6.96 9.97
CA GLN A 280 30.94 -5.87 9.59
C GLN A 280 31.94 -5.45 10.69
N ARG A 281 32.00 -6.13 11.84
CA ARG A 281 33.13 -5.92 12.77
C ARG A 281 34.43 -6.35 12.07
N PRO A 282 35.43 -5.46 11.88
CA PRO A 282 36.66 -5.85 11.23
C PRO A 282 37.38 -6.90 12.09
N GLN A 283 37.55 -8.11 11.57
CA GLN A 283 38.33 -9.20 12.18
C GLN A 283 39.84 -8.89 12.30
N LYS A 284 40.29 -7.65 12.04
CA LYS A 284 41.71 -7.29 11.97
C LYS A 284 42.42 -7.09 13.31
N GLU A 285 41.77 -7.26 14.45
CA GLU A 285 42.43 -7.14 15.77
C GLU A 285 42.95 -8.47 16.34
N ASN A 286 42.57 -9.64 15.78
CA ASN A 286 42.95 -10.93 16.38
C ASN A 286 44.18 -11.62 15.75
N GLU A 287 44.81 -11.05 14.73
CA GLU A 287 45.99 -11.67 14.06
C GLU A 287 47.34 -10.99 14.38
N ALA A 288 47.35 -9.93 15.20
CA ALA A 288 48.59 -9.20 15.54
C ALA A 288 49.22 -9.58 16.90
N GLN A 289 48.67 -10.56 17.62
CA GLN A 289 49.19 -11.02 18.90
C GLN A 289 49.42 -12.54 18.91
N GLU A 290 50.19 -13.04 17.96
CA GLU A 290 50.82 -14.36 18.11
C GLU A 290 52.24 -14.32 17.52
N LYS A 291 53.15 -13.64 18.23
CA LYS A 291 54.58 -13.88 18.07
C LYS A 291 54.92 -15.11 18.92
N PRO A 292 55.51 -16.18 18.34
CA PRO A 292 55.90 -17.35 19.13
C PRO A 292 57.07 -16.99 20.06
N GLU A 293 56.93 -17.32 21.35
CA GLU A 293 58.02 -17.34 22.32
C GLU A 293 59.09 -18.38 21.90
N PRO A 294 60.39 -18.11 22.11
CA PRO A 294 61.44 -19.06 21.80
C PRO A 294 61.41 -20.26 22.77
N ASP A 295 61.41 -21.47 22.19
CA ASP A 295 61.41 -22.77 22.86
C ASP A 295 62.68 -23.00 23.70
N ILE A 296 62.57 -22.87 25.02
CA ILE A 296 63.63 -23.20 25.99
C ILE A 296 63.33 -24.59 26.56
N SER A 297 63.45 -25.65 25.74
CA SER A 297 63.36 -27.04 26.22
C SER A 297 64.13 -28.03 25.33
N ARG A 298 65.35 -27.68 24.92
CA ARG A 298 66.34 -28.65 24.42
C ARG A 298 67.72 -28.40 25.01
N GLU A 299 67.87 -28.67 26.30
CA GLU A 299 69.18 -28.88 26.91
C GLU A 299 69.11 -29.81 28.13
N VAL A 300 68.54 -31.01 27.98
CA VAL A 300 68.89 -32.19 28.79
C VAL A 300 68.60 -33.46 27.97
N ALA A 301 69.58 -33.93 27.20
CA ALA A 301 69.91 -35.35 26.99
C ALA A 301 70.95 -35.52 25.87
N VAL A 302 72.16 -35.93 26.30
CA VAL A 302 73.34 -36.41 25.54
C VAL A 302 74.21 -35.36 24.87
#